data_AF-A0A6J4KPH2-F1
#
_entry.id   AF-A0A6J4KPH2-F1
#
_cell.length_a   1.000
_cell.length_b   1.000
_cell.length_c   1.000
_cell.angle_alpha   90.00
_cell.angle_beta   90.00
_cell.angle_gamma   90.00
#
_symmetry.space_group_name_H-M   'P 1'
#
loop_
_entity.id
_entity.type
_entity.pdbx_description
1 polymer ?
#
loop_
_entity_poly.entity_id
_entity_poly.type
_entity_poly.pdbx_seq_one_letter_code
_entity_poly.pdbx_strand_id
1 'polypeptide(L)' 'MADAAHEKQVVGEAAAALVEPGMRVGLGTGSTVAAMLPALARRELAGLRCIATSVATERV' A
#
# COMPACT_ATOMS: atom_id res chain seq x y z
N MET A 1 19.16 15.85 -3.66
CA MET A 1 17.76 15.71 -4.09
C MET A 1 17.31 14.31 -3.70
N ALA A 2 16.15 14.15 -3.07
CA ALA A 2 15.60 12.83 -2.85
C ALA A 2 15.23 12.22 -4.22
N ASP A 3 15.50 10.93 -4.41
CA ASP A 3 15.08 10.23 -5.62
C ASP A 3 13.58 9.91 -5.51
N ALA A 4 12.87 10.00 -6.64
CA ALA A 4 11.41 9.79 -6.68
C ALA A 4 11.01 8.39 -6.19
N ALA A 5 11.89 7.39 -6.32
CA ALA A 5 11.67 6.07 -5.74
C ALA A 5 11.66 6.11 -4.20
N HIS A 6 12.58 6.86 -3.60
CA HIS A 6 12.65 7.04 -2.15
C HIS A 6 11.41 7.77 -1.62
N GLU A 7 10.98 8.84 -2.30
CA GLU A 7 9.78 9.58 -1.92
C GLU A 7 8.53 8.69 -1.95
N LYS A 8 8.38 7.85 -2.99
CA LYS A 8 7.29 6.88 -3.10
C LYS A 8 7.29 5.85 -1.97
N GLN A 9 8.47 5.41 -1.54
CA GLN A 9 8.59 4.51 -0.39
C GLN A 9 8.15 5.19 0.90
N VAL A 10 8.63 6.41 1.16
CA VAL A 10 8.28 7.17 2.38
C VAL A 10 6.77 7.41 2.47
N VAL A 11 6.13 7.85 1.39
CA VAL A 11 4.67 8.06 1.41
C VAL A 11 3.90 6.74 1.47
N GLY A 12 4.43 5.66 0.87
CA GLY A 12 3.85 4.34 0.95
C GLY A 12 3.87 3.77 2.38
N GLU A 13 4.97 3.93 3.09
CA GLU A 13 5.08 3.53 4.50
C GLU A 13 4.15 4.35 5.40
N ALA A 14 4.10 5.67 5.18
CA ALA A 14 3.18 6.54 5.90
C ALA A 14 1.71 6.17 5.65
N ALA A 15 1.33 5.92 4.39
CA ALA A 15 -0.03 5.49 4.05
C ALA A 15 -0.38 4.12 4.65
N ALA A 16 0.56 3.17 4.61
CA ALA A 16 0.38 1.86 5.21
C ALA A 16 0.14 1.94 6.72
N ALA A 17 0.78 2.88 7.43
CA ALA A 17 0.61 3.07 8.88
C ALA A 17 -0.79 3.53 9.27
N LEU A 18 -1.55 4.17 8.37
CA LEU A 18 -2.90 4.68 8.62
C LEU A 18 -3.99 3.60 8.58
N VAL A 19 -3.69 2.42 8.03
CA VAL A 19 -4.66 1.32 7.94
C VAL A 19 -4.80 0.66 9.31
N GLU A 20 -5.98 0.19 9.70
CA GLU A 20 -6.20 -0.50 10.97
C GLU A 20 -6.80 -1.89 10.77
N PRO A 21 -6.71 -2.81 11.75
CA PRO A 21 -7.37 -4.10 11.69
C PRO A 21 -8.87 -3.98 11.36
N GLY A 22 -9.38 -4.90 10.54
CA GLY A 22 -10.79 -4.93 10.14
C GLY A 22 -11.20 -3.91 9.07
N MET A 23 -10.31 -2.99 8.64
CA MET A 23 -10.63 -2.03 7.59
C MET A 23 -10.87 -2.68 6.22
N ARG A 24 -11.68 -2.01 5.40
CA ARG A 24 -11.80 -2.25 3.96
C ARG A 24 -11.06 -1.15 3.22
N VAL A 25 -10.01 -1.50 2.48
CA VAL A 25 -9.08 -0.54 1.88
C VAL A 25 -9.14 -0.63 0.36
N GLY A 26 -9.36 0.51 -0.30
CA GLY A 26 -9.18 0.62 -1.75
C GLY A 26 -7.70 0.75 -2.11
N LEU A 27 -7.22 -0.06 -3.03
CA LEU A 27 -5.85 -0.01 -3.54
C LEU A 27 -5.85 0.68 -4.92
N GLY A 28 -5.14 1.80 -4.99
CA GLY A 28 -4.92 2.56 -6.23
C GLY A 28 -4.12 1.77 -7.27
N THR A 29 -3.58 2.44 -8.28
CA THR A 29 -2.71 1.83 -9.31
C THR A 29 -1.49 2.72 -9.55
N GLY A 30 -0.32 2.11 -9.74
CA GLY A 30 0.93 2.82 -10.08
C GLY A 30 2.10 2.53 -9.14
N SER A 31 3.26 3.10 -9.46
CA SER A 31 4.51 2.83 -8.73
C SER A 31 4.49 3.27 -7.26
N THR A 32 3.65 4.25 -6.90
CA THR A 32 3.52 4.68 -5.50
C THR A 32 2.76 3.66 -4.64
N VAL A 33 1.63 3.12 -5.11
CA VAL A 33 0.92 2.07 -4.37
C VAL A 33 1.76 0.79 -4.32
N ALA A 34 2.51 0.48 -5.38
CA ALA A 34 3.44 -0.65 -5.37
C ALA A 34 4.49 -0.54 -4.25
N ALA A 35 4.91 0.68 -3.89
CA ALA A 35 5.79 0.91 -2.75
C ALA A 35 5.08 0.81 -1.38
N MET A 36 3.77 1.10 -1.32
CA MET A 36 2.95 0.94 -0.12
C MET A 36 2.67 -0.54 0.22
N LEU A 37 2.41 -1.39 -0.79
CA LEU A 37 1.92 -2.76 -0.57
C LEU A 37 2.84 -3.61 0.34
N PRO A 38 4.18 -3.64 0.14
CA PRO A 38 5.06 -4.35 1.07
C PRO A 38 5.02 -3.80 2.50
N ALA A 39 4.87 -2.48 2.66
CA ALA A 39 4.75 -1.86 3.97
C ALA A 39 3.43 -2.25 4.66
N LEU A 40 2.33 -2.33 3.91
CA LEU A 40 1.04 -2.79 4.43
C LEU A 40 1.07 -4.27 4.79
N ALA A 41 1.66 -5.12 3.94
CA ALA A 41 1.78 -6.56 4.16
C ALA A 41 2.55 -6.89 5.45
N ARG A 42 3.65 -6.18 5.74
CA ARG A 42 4.45 -6.36 6.96
C ARG A 42 3.69 -6.12 8.27
N ARG A 43 2.50 -5.51 8.21
CA ARG A 43 1.70 -5.20 9.40
C ARG A 43 0.77 -6.32 9.83
N GLU A 44 0.56 -7.34 8.98
CA GLU A 44 -0.21 -8.55 9.31
C GLU A 44 -1.58 -8.26 9.96
N LEU A 45 -2.28 -7.24 9.44
CA LEU A 45 -3.52 -6.76 10.04
C LEU A 45 -4.65 -7.79 9.94
N ALA A 46 -5.15 -8.22 11.10
CA ALA A 46 -6.28 -9.11 11.18
C ALA A 46 -7.54 -8.50 10.54
N GLY A 47 -8.25 -9.28 9.72
CA GLY A 47 -9.52 -8.87 9.12
C GLY A 47 -9.42 -7.80 8.02
N LEU A 48 -8.22 -7.44 7.56
CA LEU A 48 -8.03 -6.51 6.46
C LEU A 48 -8.61 -7.06 5.14
N ARG A 49 -9.37 -6.23 4.43
CA ARG A 49 -9.94 -6.56 3.11
C ARG A 49 -9.54 -5.49 2.10
N CYS A 50 -8.84 -5.88 1.04
CA CYS A 50 -8.38 -4.95 0.01
C CYS A 50 -9.18 -5.07 -1.28
N ILE A 51 -9.43 -3.94 -1.96
CA ILE A 51 -10.10 -3.88 -3.27
C ILE A 51 -9.18 -3.15 -4.25
N ALA A 52 -8.66 -3.87 -5.24
CA ALA A 52 -7.76 -3.31 -6.24
C ALA A 52 -8.50 -2.58 -7.37
N THR A 53 -7.94 -1.46 -7.82
CA THR A 53 -8.44 -0.70 -8.98
C THR A 53 -7.86 -1.20 -10.32
N SER A 54 -6.93 -2.14 -10.30
CA SER A 54 -6.38 -2.79 -11.50
C SER A 54 -5.88 -4.21 -11.22
N VAL A 55 -5.88 -5.04 -12.27
CA VAL A 55 -5.28 -6.39 -12.25
C VAL A 55 -3.80 -6.36 -11.87
N ALA A 56 -3.08 -5.30 -12.27
CA ALA A 56 -1.68 -5.14 -11.92
C ALA A 56 -1.48 -5.03 -10.41
N THR A 57 -2.39 -4.35 -9.71
CA THR A 57 -2.33 -4.20 -8.25
C THR A 57 -2.86 -5.45 -7.52
N GLU A 58 -3.82 -6.17 -8.10
CA GLU A 58 -4.37 -7.41 -7.54
C GLU A 58 -3.35 -8.56 -7.48
N ARG A 59 -2.36 -8.57 -8.37
CA ARG A 59 -1.38 -9.67 -8.53
C ARG A 59 -0.11 -9.52 -7.68
N VAL A 60 -0.02 -8.48 -6.87
CA VAL A 60 1.10 -8.21 -5.95
C VAL A 60 0.78 -8.79 -4.59
#